data_AF-A0A6M4AX33-F1
#
_entry.id   AF-A0A6M4AX33-F1
#
_cell.length_a   1.000
_cell.length_b   1.000
_cell.length_c   1.000
_cell.angle_alpha   90.00
_cell.angle_beta   90.00
_cell.angle_gamma   90.00
#
_symmetry.space_group_name_H-M   'P 1'
#
loop_
_entity.id
_entity.type
_entity.pdbx_description
1 polymer ?
#
loop_
_entity_poly.entity_id
_entity_poly.type
_entity_poly.pdbx_seq_one_letter_code
_entity_poly.pdbx_strand_id
1 'polypeptide(L)' 'MTVERFLRENGMAATTFGRRAMGDPRFVFDLRQGREPGLRVRCRAEHFMNIVRSRGPDPVRAETSGATRE' A
#
# COMPACT_ATOMS: atom_id res chain seq x y z
N MET A 1 -13.13 0.24 -3.36
CA MET A 1 -11.90 1.06 -3.57
C MET A 1 -10.71 0.12 -3.55
N THR A 2 -9.84 0.17 -4.56
CA THR A 2 -8.65 -0.69 -4.64
C THR A 2 -7.42 0.02 -4.09
N VAL A 3 -6.50 -0.75 -3.47
CA VAL A 3 -5.23 -0.24 -2.94
C VAL A 3 -4.45 0.51 -4.02
N GLU A 4 -4.47 0.04 -5.27
CA GLU A 4 -3.75 0.70 -6.37
C GLU A 4 -4.20 2.13 -6.66
N ARG A 5 -5.51 2.43 -6.53
CA ARG A 5 -5.99 3.78 -6.75
C ARG A 5 -5.51 4.71 -5.64
N PHE A 6 -5.57 4.23 -4.39
CA PHE A 6 -5.05 4.95 -3.23
C PHE A 6 -3.55 5.25 -3.36
N LEU A 7 -2.75 4.30 -3.86
CA LEU A 7 -1.32 4.51 -4.11
C LEU A 7 -1.07 5.61 -5.14
N ARG A 8 -1.84 5.65 -6.24
CA ARG A 8 -1.74 6.70 -7.25
C ARG A 8 -2.18 8.06 -6.73
N GLU A 9 -3.30 8.14 -6.02
CA GLU A 9 -3.85 9.38 -5.47
C GLU A 9 -2.93 10.00 -4.41
N ASN A 10 -2.26 9.17 -3.60
CA ASN A 10 -1.36 9.64 -2.54
C ASN A 10 0.12 9.67 -2.94
N GLY A 11 0.47 9.24 -4.16
CA GLY A 11 1.88 9.11 -4.59
C GLY A 11 2.70 8.11 -3.75
N MET A 12 2.05 7.16 -3.08
CA MET A 12 2.69 6.23 -2.15
C MET A 12 3.18 4.97 -2.88
N ALA A 13 4.41 4.55 -2.60
CA ALA A 13 4.94 3.29 -3.14
C ALA A 13 4.24 2.06 -2.54
N ALA A 14 4.07 1.03 -3.37
CA ALA A 14 3.46 -0.25 -2.98
C ALA A 14 4.19 -0.93 -1.80
N THR A 15 5.53 -0.88 -1.80
CA THR A 15 6.39 -1.39 -0.73
C THR A 15 6.20 -0.63 0.58
N THR A 16 6.12 0.71 0.51
CA THR A 16 5.89 1.57 1.67
C THR A 16 4.53 1.32 2.29
N PHE A 17 3.49 1.20 1.46
CA PHE A 17 2.16 0.85 1.91
C PHE A 17 2.15 -0.51 2.61
N GLY A 18 2.72 -1.54 1.98
CA GLY A 18 2.78 -2.87 2.58
C GLY A 18 3.51 -2.87 3.93
N ARG A 19 4.65 -2.19 4.01
CA ARG A 19 5.42 -2.04 5.26
C ARG A 19 4.65 -1.28 6.34
N ARG A 20 3.97 -0.17 6.00
CA ARG A 20 3.24 0.65 6.98
C ARG A 20 1.90 0.03 7.41
N ALA A 21 1.15 -0.58 6.50
CA ALA A 21 -0.16 -1.17 6.78
C ALA A 21 -0.05 -2.58 7.38
N MET A 22 0.79 -3.43 6.77
CA MET A 22 0.84 -4.86 7.06
C MET A 22 2.18 -5.33 7.66
N GLY A 23 3.21 -4.48 7.66
CA GLY A 23 4.57 -4.88 8.04
C GLY A 23 5.31 -5.66 6.95
N ASP A 24 4.69 -5.87 5.78
CA ASP A 24 5.23 -6.69 4.69
C ASP A 24 5.31 -5.87 3.40
N PRO A 25 6.51 -5.62 2.83
CA PRO A 25 6.66 -4.80 1.63
C PRO A 25 6.16 -5.49 0.35
N ARG A 26 5.94 -6.82 0.36
CA ARG A 26 5.46 -7.59 -0.79
C ARG A 26 3.95 -7.65 -0.86
N PHE A 27 3.24 -7.20 0.18
CA PHE A 27 1.79 -7.27 0.28
C PHE A 27 1.05 -6.87 -1.00
N VAL A 28 1.36 -5.69 -1.55
CA VAL A 28 0.70 -5.19 -2.77
C VAL A 28 1.11 -5.98 -4.00
N PHE A 29 2.35 -6.49 -4.06
CA PHE A 29 2.79 -7.36 -5.15
C PHE A 29 2.05 -8.68 -5.11
N ASP A 30 1.89 -9.29 -3.93
CA ASP A 30 1.13 -10.53 -3.80
C ASP A 30 -0.34 -10.33 -4.24
N LEU A 31 -0.95 -9.20 -3.87
CA LEU A 31 -2.30 -8.84 -4.35
C LEU A 31 -2.36 -8.77 -5.89
N ARG A 32 -1.32 -8.22 -6.53
CA ARG A 32 -1.19 -8.19 -8.00
C ARG A 32 -0.97 -9.57 -8.62
N GLN A 33 -0.34 -10.48 -7.88
CA GLN A 33 -0.15 -11.88 -8.28
C GLN A 33 -1.41 -12.75 -8.06
N GLY A 34 -2.53 -12.16 -7.62
CA GLY A 34 -3.79 -12.87 -7.41
C GLY A 34 -3.95 -13.45 -6.00
N ARG A 35 -3.11 -13.05 -5.03
CA ARG A 35 -3.34 -13.39 -3.62
C ARG A 35 -4.64 -12.77 -3.15
N GLU A 36 -5.55 -13.58 -2.64
CA GLU A 36 -6.74 -13.08 -1.98
C GLU A 36 -6.47 -12.78 -0.50
N PRO A 37 -6.52 -11.50 -0.08
CA PRO A 37 -6.40 -11.16 1.33
C PRO A 37 -7.67 -11.57 2.06
N GLY A 38 -7.52 -12.34 3.14
CA GLY A 38 -8.62 -12.65 4.04
C GLY A 38 -9.18 -11.41 4.75
N LEU A 39 -10.32 -11.56 5.44
CA LEU A 39 -11.05 -10.45 6.08
C LEU A 39 -10.17 -9.56 6.97
N ARG A 40 -9.32 -10.18 7.81
CA ARG A 40 -8.41 -9.45 8.72
C ARG A 40 -7.45 -8.52 7.97
N VAL A 41 -6.95 -9.00 6.84
CA VAL A 41 -5.99 -8.28 6.00
C VAL A 41 -6.68 -7.11 5.30
N ARG A 42 -7.90 -7.33 4.79
CA ARG A 42 -8.72 -6.25 4.20
C ARG A 42 -9.03 -5.17 5.22
N CYS A 43 -9.54 -5.52 6.41
CA CYS A 43 -9.85 -4.56 7.46
C CYS A 43 -8.62 -3.73 7.86
N ARG A 44 -7.43 -4.35 7.94
CA ARG A 44 -6.20 -3.64 8.29
C ARG A 44 -5.75 -2.68 7.20
N ALA A 45 -5.83 -3.09 5.93
CA ALA A 45 -5.54 -2.23 4.80
C ALA A 45 -6.52 -1.05 4.71
N GLU A 46 -7.82 -1.28 4.90
CA GLU A 46 -8.86 -0.25 4.93
C GLU A 46 -8.67 0.74 6.08
N HIS A 47 -8.37 0.24 7.28
CA HIS A 47 -8.11 1.08 8.44
C HIS A 47 -6.91 2.01 8.19
N PHE A 48 -5.83 1.48 7.60
CA PHE A 48 -4.67 2.29 7.23
C PHE A 48 -5.01 3.36 6.19
N MET A 49 -5.74 3.00 5.12
CA MET A 49 -6.19 3.96 4.11
C MET A 49 -7.06 5.08 4.72
N ASN A 50 -7.92 4.75 5.68
CA ASN A 50 -8.75 5.74 6.37
C ASN A 50 -7.90 6.70 7.21
N ILE A 51 -6.91 6.20 7.96
CA ILE A 51 -6.00 7.05 8.74
C ILE A 51 -5.23 8.03 7.87
N VAL A 52 -4.65 7.56 6.76
CA VAL A 52 -3.86 8.40 5.86
C VAL A 52 -4.76 9.45 5.20
N ARG A 53 -5.95 9.06 4.75
CA ARG A 53 -6.92 10.01 4.18
C ARG A 53 -7.35 11.08 5.19
N SER A 54 -7.49 10.73 6.47
CA SER A 54 -7.81 11.69 7.53
C SER A 54 -6.65 12.61 7.91
N ARG A 55 -5.39 12.14 7.82
CA ARG A 55 -4.20 12.95 8.13
C ARG A 55 -3.69 13.79 6.96
N GLY A 56 -4.17 13.54 5.75
CA GLY A 56 -3.67 14.16 4.51
C GLY A 56 -2.42 13.44 3.97
N PRO A 57 -2.10 13.60 2.68
CA PRO A 57 -0.95 12.95 2.07
C PRO A 57 0.34 13.44 2.74
N ASP A 58 1.08 12.52 3.36
CA ASP A 58 2.42 12.75 3.90
C ASP A 58 3.37 13.02 2.71
N PRO A 59 3.92 14.24 2.54
CA PRO A 59 4.73 14.60 1.36
C PRO A 59 6.15 14.00 1.39
N VAL A 60 6.41 13.03 2.27
CA VAL A 60 7.73 12.42 2.43
C VAL A 60 8.01 11.48 1.26
N ARG A 61 8.68 12.06 0.26
CA ARG A 61 9.61 11.45 -0.71
C ARG A 61 9.07 10.23 -1.46
N ALA A 62 8.78 10.45 -2.73
CA ALA A 62 8.68 9.48 -3.81
C ALA A 62 10.00 8.69 -4.05
N GLU A 63 10.68 8.26 -2.99
CA GLU A 63 11.88 7.44 -3.02
C GLU A 63 11.47 5.99 -2.76
N THR A 64 11.24 5.26 -3.83
CA THR A 64 12.09 4.12 -4.23
C THR A 64 11.51 3.64 -5.54
N SER A 65 12.17 4.07 -6.62
CA SER A 65 12.09 3.47 -7.94
C SER A 65 11.94 1.97 -7.83
N GLY A 66 11.08 1.40 -8.67
CA GLY A 66 11.00 -0.04 -8.90
C GLY A 66 12.40 -0.60 -9.19
N ALA A 67 13.00 -1.19 -8.16
CA ALA A 67 14.13 -2.07 -8.25
C ALA A 67 13.60 -3.48 -8.02
N THR A 68 12.95 -4.04 -9.04
CA THR A 68 13.04 -5.47 -9.29
C THR A 68 13.66 -5.60 -10.67
N ARG A 69 14.99 -5.65 -10.63
CA ARG A 69 15.85 -6.14 -11.69
C ARG A 69 15.74 -7.67 -11.65
N GLU A 70 15.84 -8.27 -12.84
CA GLU A 70 16.00 -9.71 -13.16
C GLU A 70 14.73 -10.54 -13.34
#